data_AF-D5MMJ6-F1
#
_entry.id   AF-D5MMJ6-F1
#
_cell.length_a   1.000
_cell.length_b   1.000
_cell.length_c   1.000
_cell.angle_alpha   90.00
_cell.angle_beta   90.00
_cell.angle_gamma   90.00
#
_symmetry.space_group_name_H-M   'P 1'
#
loop_
_entity.id
_entity.type
_entity.pdbx_description
1 polymer ?
#
loop_
_entity_poly.entity_id
_entity_poly.type
_entity_poly.pdbx_seq_one_letter_code
_entity_poly.pdbx_strand_id
1 'polypeptide(L)'
;MADPVNGGAIGAESGKRDMNDADKIPCNCCRELITKWAPVCYHCGRNQKPLMRYLTAAPVMISLTLVVLSWFQFSEARRQRQSADVALLRAEATERREEQIAKATNAALGRAEAAERCVTKIAKTAIPIFESLLESKGTFGTYSSKEMGKLLKPFKNAITECSESRTGPVETLLKN
;
A
#
# COMPACT_ATOMS: atom_id res chain seq x y z
N MET A 1 -113.51 -3.98 27.92
CA MET A 1 -112.29 -4.23 28.72
C MET A 1 -111.14 -3.71 27.88
N ALA A 2 -110.59 -2.57 28.28
CA ALA A 2 -109.58 -1.83 27.54
C ALA A 2 -108.26 -1.90 28.33
N ASP A 3 -107.24 -2.48 27.72
CA ASP A 3 -105.90 -2.57 28.30
C ASP A 3 -105.11 -1.29 28.00
N PRO A 4 -104.41 -0.69 28.97
CA PRO A 4 -103.46 0.38 28.69
C PRO A 4 -102.09 -0.20 28.29
N VAL A 5 -101.64 0.20 27.10
CA VAL A 5 -100.28 -0.02 26.58
C VAL A 5 -99.29 0.77 27.43
N ASN A 6 -98.44 0.05 28.16
CA ASN A 6 -97.43 0.61 29.04
C ASN A 6 -96.15 0.92 28.23
N GLY A 7 -95.85 2.22 28.07
CA GLY A 7 -94.70 2.72 27.34
C GLY A 7 -93.40 2.57 28.14
N GLY A 8 -92.54 1.66 27.70
CA GLY A 8 -91.16 1.56 28.17
C GLY A 8 -90.28 2.62 27.50
N ALA A 9 -90.00 3.70 28.21
CA ALA A 9 -89.02 4.69 27.81
C ALA A 9 -87.60 4.08 27.87
N ILE A 10 -87.02 3.84 26.71
CA ILE A 10 -85.60 3.51 26.55
C ILE A 10 -84.84 4.82 26.73
N GLY A 11 -84.41 5.09 27.97
CA GLY A 11 -83.48 6.18 28.27
C GLY A 11 -82.12 5.87 27.65
N ALA A 12 -81.92 6.27 26.41
CA ALA A 12 -80.58 6.43 25.84
C ALA A 12 -79.95 7.67 26.49
N GLU A 13 -79.36 7.48 27.66
CA GLU A 13 -78.46 8.45 28.27
C GLU A 13 -77.27 8.64 27.33
N SER A 14 -77.41 9.64 26.47
CA SER A 14 -76.35 10.17 25.63
C SER A 14 -75.32 10.80 26.57
N GLY A 15 -74.36 10.00 27.02
CA GLY A 15 -73.19 10.46 27.75
C GLY A 15 -72.40 11.42 26.86
N LYS A 16 -72.71 12.71 26.96
CA LYS A 16 -71.77 13.79 26.62
C LYS A 16 -70.57 13.61 27.57
N ARG A 17 -69.59 12.85 27.10
CA ARG A 17 -68.25 12.90 27.68
C ARG A 17 -67.71 14.28 27.35
N ASP A 18 -67.80 15.18 28.31
CA ASP A 18 -67.11 16.46 28.26
C ASP A 18 -65.62 16.15 28.04
N MET A 19 -65.14 16.41 26.82
CA MET A 19 -63.73 16.28 26.51
C MET A 19 -62.99 17.35 27.31
N ASN A 20 -62.24 16.90 28.32
CA ASN A 20 -61.30 17.75 29.06
C ASN A 20 -60.47 18.57 28.06
N ASP A 21 -60.32 19.88 28.30
CA ASP A 21 -59.54 20.77 27.43
C ASP A 21 -58.07 20.35 27.28
N ALA A 22 -57.59 19.41 28.09
CA ALA A 22 -56.30 18.73 27.97
C ALA A 22 -56.14 17.89 26.69
N ASP A 23 -57.23 17.53 26.01
CA ASP A 23 -57.21 16.68 24.80
C ASP A 23 -57.30 17.47 23.48
N LYS A 24 -57.14 18.79 23.53
CA LYS A 24 -57.14 19.67 22.35
C LYS A 24 -55.72 20.16 22.04
N ILE A 25 -55.32 20.09 20.77
CA ILE A 25 -54.05 20.63 20.25
C ILE A 25 -54.33 21.63 19.12
N PRO A 26 -53.46 22.62 18.89
CA PRO A 26 -53.63 23.52 17.75
C PRO A 26 -53.32 22.81 16.42
N CYS A 27 -54.15 23.04 15.41
CA CYS A 27 -53.92 22.60 14.04
C CYS A 27 -52.64 23.22 13.47
N ASN A 28 -51.81 22.42 12.81
CA ASN A 28 -50.53 22.89 12.25
C ASN A 28 -50.68 23.89 11.08
N CYS A 29 -51.88 24.04 10.51
CA CYS A 29 -52.12 24.89 9.34
C CYS A 29 -52.92 26.17 9.70
N CYS A 30 -54.10 26.02 10.29
CA CYS A 30 -54.97 27.14 10.64
C CYS A 30 -54.89 27.55 12.12
N ARG A 31 -54.11 26.82 12.95
CA ARG A 31 -53.92 27.07 14.39
C ARG A 31 -55.15 26.92 15.27
N GLU A 32 -56.29 26.53 14.72
CA GLU A 32 -57.50 26.26 15.51
C GLU A 32 -57.35 24.98 16.34
N LEU A 33 -57.99 24.97 17.52
CA LEU A 33 -57.96 23.86 18.45
C LEU A 33 -58.75 22.67 17.89
N ILE A 34 -58.08 21.54 17.74
CA ILE A 34 -58.62 20.27 17.28
C ILE A 34 -58.38 19.18 18.32
N THR A 35 -59.15 18.10 18.26
CA THR A 35 -58.90 16.92 19.09
C THR A 35 -57.52 16.32 18.79
N LYS A 36 -56.77 15.97 19.85
CA LYS A 36 -55.38 15.46 19.79
C LYS A 36 -55.18 14.29 18.82
N TRP A 37 -56.22 13.48 18.63
CA TRP A 37 -56.21 12.28 17.80
C TRP A 37 -56.94 12.47 16.46
N ALA A 38 -57.42 13.68 16.13
CA ALA A 38 -58.10 13.94 14.88
C ALA A 38 -57.10 13.84 13.71
N PRO A 39 -57.29 12.89 12.76
CA PRO A 39 -56.37 12.75 11.62
C PRO A 39 -56.46 13.93 10.65
N VAL A 40 -57.60 14.62 10.60
CA VAL A 40 -57.87 15.75 9.72
C VAL A 40 -58.44 16.89 10.54
N CYS A 41 -57.99 18.12 10.29
CA CYS A 41 -58.57 19.30 10.90
C CYS A 41 -59.95 19.57 10.30
N TYR A 42 -60.97 19.62 11.15
CA TYR A 42 -62.36 19.82 10.71
C TYR A 42 -62.63 21.21 10.13
N HIS A 43 -61.82 22.21 10.49
CA HIS A 43 -61.97 23.58 9.98
C HIS A 43 -61.33 23.81 8.61
N CYS A 44 -60.09 23.36 8.43
CA CYS A 44 -59.35 23.60 7.18
C CYS A 44 -59.27 22.39 6.26
N GLY A 45 -59.81 21.24 6.66
CA GLY A 45 -59.79 19.98 5.89
C GLY A 45 -58.38 19.38 5.71
N ARG A 46 -57.33 19.94 6.33
CA ARG A 46 -55.95 19.48 6.14
C ARG A 46 -55.58 18.36 7.11
N ASN A 47 -54.93 17.34 6.56
CA ASN A 47 -54.41 16.19 7.29
C ASN A 47 -53.31 16.62 8.27
N GLN A 48 -53.41 16.18 9.52
CA GLN A 48 -52.51 16.56 10.61
C GLN A 48 -51.42 15.51 10.88
N LYS A 49 -51.41 14.40 10.12
CA LYS A 49 -50.44 13.32 10.32
C LYS A 49 -49.00 13.84 10.23
N PRO A 50 -48.17 13.64 11.27
CA PRO A 50 -46.79 14.12 11.30
C PRO A 50 -45.90 13.43 10.25
N LEU A 51 -46.32 12.27 9.72
CA LEU A 51 -45.55 11.48 8.77
C LEU A 51 -45.26 12.23 7.45
N MET A 52 -46.20 13.07 6.96
CA MET A 52 -45.97 13.82 5.71
C MET A 52 -44.87 14.88 5.83
N ARG A 53 -44.53 15.36 7.04
CA ARG A 53 -43.39 16.28 7.25
C ARG A 53 -42.04 15.59 7.09
N TYR A 54 -41.94 14.29 7.40
CA TYR A 54 -40.69 13.54 7.22
C TYR A 54 -40.41 13.26 5.74
N LEU A 55 -41.46 13.03 4.94
CA LEU A 55 -41.34 12.80 3.50
C LEU A 55 -40.81 14.04 2.75
N THR A 56 -41.12 15.26 3.20
CA THR A 56 -40.59 16.49 2.58
C THR A 56 -39.11 16.73 2.89
N ALA A 57 -38.58 16.17 3.98
CA ALA A 57 -37.17 16.28 4.34
C ALA A 57 -36.30 15.16 3.74
N ALA A 58 -36.91 14.07 3.27
CA ALA A 58 -36.20 12.90 2.75
C ALA A 58 -35.23 13.21 1.59
N PRO A 59 -35.57 14.04 0.58
CA PRO A 59 -34.64 14.35 -0.53
C PRO A 59 -33.36 15.05 -0.07
N VAL A 60 -33.45 15.91 0.95
CA VAL A 60 -32.30 16.62 1.52
C VAL A 60 -31.38 15.63 2.23
N MET A 61 -31.95 14.70 3.02
CA MET A 61 -31.17 13.66 3.71
C MET A 61 -30.50 12.70 2.72
N ILE A 62 -31.20 12.31 1.64
CA ILE A 62 -30.63 11.47 0.59
C ILE A 62 -29.45 12.18 -0.08
N SER A 63 -29.63 13.46 -0.46
CA SER A 63 -28.57 14.25 -1.10
C SER A 63 -27.35 14.40 -0.19
N LEU A 64 -27.57 14.71 1.09
CA LEU A 64 -26.48 14.81 2.07
C LEU A 64 -25.74 13.48 2.24
N THR A 65 -26.48 12.37 2.30
CA THR A 65 -25.89 11.03 2.42
C THR A 65 -25.03 10.68 1.21
N LEU A 66 -25.51 11.00 -0.01
CA LEU A 66 -24.73 10.77 -1.23
C LEU A 66 -23.42 11.56 -1.24
N VAL A 67 -23.43 12.83 -0.80
CA VAL A 67 -22.20 13.63 -0.70
C VAL A 67 -21.20 13.00 0.29
N VAL A 68 -21.67 12.53 1.44
CA VAL A 68 -20.81 11.87 2.44
C VAL A 68 -20.22 10.57 1.90
N LEU A 69 -21.03 9.74 1.23
CA LEU A 69 -20.56 8.51 0.61
C LEU A 69 -19.55 8.78 -0.52
N SER A 70 -19.82 9.77 -1.38
CA SER A 70 -18.88 10.18 -2.43
C SER A 70 -17.57 10.72 -1.85
N TRP A 71 -17.63 11.49 -0.76
CA TRP A 71 -16.44 11.95 -0.06
C TRP A 71 -15.62 10.78 0.50
N PHE A 72 -16.28 9.79 1.10
CA PHE A 72 -15.62 8.61 1.61
C PHE A 72 -14.93 7.81 0.50
N GLN A 73 -15.65 7.53 -0.60
CA GLN A 73 -15.10 6.84 -1.78
C GLN A 73 -13.91 7.62 -2.39
N PHE A 74 -14.02 8.94 -2.49
CA PHE A 74 -12.93 9.79 -2.96
C PHE A 74 -11.71 9.72 -2.04
N SER A 75 -11.93 9.73 -0.73
CA SER A 75 -10.86 9.64 0.26
C SER A 75 -10.12 8.30 0.18
N GLU A 76 -10.84 7.19 -0.01
CA GLU A 76 -10.26 5.86 -0.19
C GLU A 76 -9.48 5.77 -1.50
N ALA A 77 -10.04 6.25 -2.61
CA ALA A 77 -9.37 6.29 -3.90
C ALA A 77 -8.07 7.11 -3.84
N ARG A 78 -8.07 8.22 -3.09
CA ARG A 78 -6.87 9.05 -2.90
C ARG A 78 -5.80 8.30 -2.09
N ARG A 79 -6.18 7.57 -1.04
CA ARG A 79 -5.25 6.71 -0.29
C ARG A 79 -4.64 5.62 -1.15
N GLN A 80 -5.45 4.97 -2.00
CA GLN A 80 -4.96 3.94 -2.91
C GLN A 80 -3.93 4.48 -3.90
N ARG A 81 -4.18 5.66 -4.50
CA ARG A 81 -3.19 6.31 -5.38
C ARG A 81 -1.87 6.59 -4.68
N GLN A 82 -1.92 7.16 -3.47
CA GLN A 82 -0.70 7.41 -2.69
C GLN A 82 0.07 6.12 -2.39
N SER A 83 -0.63 5.03 -2.06
CA SER A 83 0.02 3.74 -1.82
C SER A 83 0.64 3.15 -3.09
N ALA A 84 0.00 3.34 -4.25
CA ALA A 84 0.52 2.91 -5.54
C ALA A 84 1.77 3.70 -5.94
N ASP A 85 1.77 5.02 -5.76
CA ASP A 85 2.93 5.88 -6.04
C ASP A 85 4.12 5.49 -5.16
N VAL A 86 3.88 5.23 -3.86
CA VAL A 86 4.92 4.76 -2.94
C VAL A 86 5.45 3.38 -3.35
N ALA A 87 4.58 2.47 -3.79
CA ALA A 87 4.99 1.16 -4.29
C ALA A 87 5.84 1.27 -5.57
N LEU A 88 5.47 2.17 -6.49
CA LEU A 88 6.21 2.43 -7.72
C LEU A 88 7.60 3.02 -7.42
N LEU A 89 7.68 4.01 -6.52
CA LEU A 89 8.97 4.56 -6.07
C LEU A 89 9.87 3.51 -5.42
N ARG A 90 9.29 2.58 -4.65
CA ARG A 90 10.05 1.46 -4.07
C ARG A 90 10.54 0.48 -5.14
N ALA A 91 9.72 0.19 -6.14
CA ALA A 91 10.10 -0.68 -7.26
C ALA A 91 11.22 -0.06 -8.10
N GLU A 92 11.14 1.23 -8.42
CA GLU A 92 12.19 1.95 -9.14
C GLU A 92 13.50 1.98 -8.33
N ALA A 93 13.41 2.18 -7.02
CA ALA A 93 14.59 2.12 -6.14
C ALA A 93 15.23 0.71 -6.10
N THR A 94 14.44 -0.36 -6.21
CA THR A 94 14.97 -1.73 -6.32
C THR A 94 15.60 -2.00 -7.67
N GLU A 95 15.02 -1.55 -8.78
CA GLU A 95 15.61 -1.70 -10.11
C GLU A 95 16.99 -1.03 -10.20
N ARG A 96 17.12 0.19 -9.66
CA ARG A 96 18.43 0.88 -9.61
C ARG A 96 19.47 0.10 -8.79
N ARG A 97 19.05 -0.56 -7.70
CA ARG A 97 19.94 -1.40 -6.89
C ARG A 97 20.35 -2.65 -7.65
N GLU A 98 19.42 -3.29 -8.37
CA GLU A 98 19.73 -4.44 -9.20
C GLU A 98 20.69 -4.09 -10.33
N GLU A 99 20.52 -2.94 -10.99
CA GLU A 99 21.49 -2.47 -11.98
C GLU A 99 22.87 -2.21 -11.40
N GLN A 100 22.94 -1.62 -10.20
CA GLN A 100 24.21 -1.40 -9.51
C GLN A 100 24.88 -2.72 -9.13
N ILE A 101 24.11 -3.69 -8.63
CA ILE A 101 24.60 -5.03 -8.32
C ILE A 101 25.07 -5.71 -9.61
N ALA A 102 24.32 -5.66 -10.70
CA ALA A 102 24.69 -6.23 -11.99
C ALA A 102 25.98 -5.60 -12.56
N LYS A 103 26.14 -4.28 -12.43
CA LYS A 103 27.39 -3.60 -12.81
C LYS A 103 28.57 -4.05 -11.95
N ALA A 104 28.36 -4.18 -10.63
CA ALA A 104 29.39 -4.63 -9.70
C ALA A 104 29.78 -6.11 -9.95
N THR A 105 28.81 -6.99 -10.21
CA THR A 105 29.05 -8.40 -10.51
C THR A 105 29.78 -8.57 -11.85
N ASN A 106 29.37 -7.87 -12.90
CA ASN A 106 30.06 -7.89 -14.19
C ASN A 106 31.50 -7.37 -14.07
N ALA A 107 31.72 -6.31 -13.29
CA ALA A 107 33.08 -5.82 -13.00
C ALA A 107 33.92 -6.85 -12.22
N ALA A 108 33.32 -7.57 -11.27
CA ALA A 108 33.98 -8.63 -10.52
C ALA A 108 34.30 -9.84 -11.42
N LEU A 109 33.38 -10.24 -12.31
CA LEU A 109 33.60 -11.31 -13.28
C LEU A 109 34.78 -10.99 -14.21
N GLY A 110 34.83 -9.78 -14.77
CA GLY A 110 35.94 -9.35 -15.61
C GLY A 110 37.30 -9.38 -14.88
N ARG A 111 37.31 -9.09 -13.56
CA ARG A 111 38.53 -9.23 -12.74
C ARG A 111 38.91 -10.68 -12.50
N ALA A 112 37.93 -11.56 -12.30
CA ALA A 112 38.20 -12.99 -12.15
C ALA A 112 38.81 -13.57 -13.44
N GLU A 113 38.26 -13.22 -14.61
CA GLU A 113 38.81 -13.61 -15.91
C GLU A 113 40.22 -13.03 -16.17
N ALA A 114 40.49 -11.79 -15.72
CA ALA A 114 41.84 -11.22 -15.79
C ALA A 114 42.83 -11.95 -14.88
N ALA A 115 42.40 -12.33 -13.67
CA ALA A 115 43.20 -13.10 -12.74
C ALA A 115 43.48 -14.52 -13.27
N GLU A 116 42.50 -15.17 -13.87
CA GLU A 116 42.68 -16.49 -14.51
C GLU A 116 43.74 -16.40 -15.62
N ARG A 117 43.61 -15.44 -16.54
CA ARG A 117 44.60 -15.21 -17.60
C ARG A 117 46.00 -14.96 -17.06
N CYS A 118 46.12 -14.22 -15.95
CA CYS A 118 47.40 -14.01 -15.27
C CYS A 118 47.98 -15.34 -14.74
N VAL A 119 47.18 -16.12 -14.00
CA VAL A 119 47.61 -17.41 -13.43
C VAL A 119 48.04 -18.36 -14.54
N THR A 120 47.31 -18.42 -15.67
CA THR A 120 47.70 -19.24 -16.82
C THR A 120 49.02 -18.78 -17.44
N LYS A 121 49.29 -17.47 -17.53
CA LYS A 121 50.58 -16.94 -18.00
C LYS A 121 51.72 -17.38 -17.07
N ILE A 122 51.53 -17.22 -15.75
CA ILE A 122 52.51 -17.61 -14.74
C ILE A 122 52.79 -19.12 -14.83
N ALA A 123 51.75 -19.94 -14.91
CA ALA A 123 51.87 -21.39 -15.04
C ALA A 123 52.67 -21.79 -16.30
N LYS A 124 52.37 -21.20 -17.46
CA LYS A 124 53.10 -21.44 -18.71
C LYS A 124 54.59 -21.09 -18.60
N THR A 125 54.96 -20.06 -17.84
CA THR A 125 56.36 -19.70 -17.60
C THR A 125 57.05 -20.57 -16.54
N ALA A 126 56.32 -21.02 -15.52
CA ALA A 126 56.90 -21.75 -14.39
C ALA A 126 57.15 -23.24 -14.70
N ILE A 127 56.23 -23.89 -15.41
CA ILE A 127 56.32 -25.32 -15.76
C ILE A 127 57.67 -25.69 -16.41
N PRO A 128 58.13 -25.03 -17.50
CA PRO A 128 59.40 -25.41 -18.14
C PRO A 128 60.62 -25.15 -17.24
N ILE A 129 60.56 -24.14 -16.37
CA ILE A 129 61.63 -23.87 -15.39
C ILE A 129 61.71 -25.03 -14.39
N PHE A 130 60.57 -25.46 -13.84
CA PHE A 130 60.53 -26.61 -12.93
C PHE A 130 60.94 -27.92 -13.61
N GLU A 131 60.53 -28.12 -14.87
CA GLU A 131 60.90 -29.31 -15.65
C GLU A 131 62.42 -29.35 -15.88
N SER A 132 63.04 -28.24 -16.28
CA SER A 132 64.50 -28.14 -16.41
C SER A 132 65.26 -28.36 -15.09
N LEU A 133 64.71 -27.90 -13.96
CA LEU A 133 65.28 -28.16 -12.64
C LEU A 133 65.15 -29.64 -12.23
N LEU A 134 64.01 -30.27 -12.55
CA LEU A 134 63.76 -31.68 -12.27
C LEU A 134 64.58 -32.62 -13.18
N GLU A 135 64.85 -32.25 -14.42
CA GLU A 135 65.77 -32.98 -15.32
C GLU A 135 67.23 -32.87 -14.84
N SER A 136 67.60 -31.78 -14.16
CA SER A 136 68.95 -31.59 -13.60
C SER A 136 69.27 -32.48 -12.36
N LYS A 137 68.39 -33.44 -12.02
CA LYS A 137 68.44 -34.38 -10.88
C LYS A 137 69.73 -35.19 -10.67
N GLY A 138 70.76 -35.02 -11.51
CA GLY A 138 72.10 -35.58 -11.28
C GLY A 138 73.04 -34.72 -10.43
N THR A 139 72.81 -33.40 -10.32
CA THR A 139 73.72 -32.50 -9.58
C THR A 139 72.95 -31.37 -8.89
N PHE A 140 72.23 -31.69 -7.82
CA PHE A 140 71.69 -30.69 -6.88
C PHE A 140 72.81 -30.01 -6.03
N GLY A 141 74.04 -30.04 -6.52
CA GLY A 141 75.22 -29.41 -5.92
C GLY A 141 75.22 -27.92 -6.22
N THR A 142 74.72 -27.14 -5.26
CA THR A 142 74.97 -25.70 -5.11
C THR A 142 74.72 -24.86 -6.37
N TYR A 143 73.47 -24.71 -6.80
CA TYR A 143 73.11 -23.53 -7.59
C TYR A 143 73.47 -22.29 -6.77
N SER A 144 74.45 -21.52 -7.26
CA SER A 144 74.80 -20.24 -6.67
C SER A 144 73.56 -19.35 -6.62
N SER A 145 73.36 -18.62 -5.53
CA SER A 145 72.25 -17.66 -5.36
C SER A 145 72.12 -16.71 -6.57
N LYS A 146 73.23 -16.41 -7.26
CA LYS A 146 73.26 -15.60 -8.48
C LYS A 146 72.59 -16.26 -9.69
N GLU A 147 72.68 -17.57 -9.85
CA GLU A 147 72.08 -18.30 -10.98
C GLU A 147 70.59 -18.52 -10.78
N MET A 148 70.18 -18.85 -9.55
CA MET A 148 68.75 -18.92 -9.19
C MET A 148 68.06 -17.57 -9.40
N GLY A 149 68.74 -16.46 -9.09
CA GLY A 149 68.23 -15.11 -9.34
C GLY A 149 68.00 -14.79 -10.82
N LYS A 150 68.81 -15.34 -11.73
CA LYS A 150 68.63 -15.18 -13.19
C LYS A 150 67.44 -15.98 -13.69
N LEU A 151 67.28 -17.22 -13.22
CA LEU A 151 66.16 -18.12 -13.57
C LEU A 151 64.81 -17.60 -13.05
N LEU A 152 64.79 -17.02 -11.86
CA LEU A 152 63.56 -16.49 -11.24
C LEU A 152 63.17 -15.09 -11.73
N LYS A 153 64.06 -14.38 -12.42
CA LYS A 153 63.79 -13.01 -12.94
C LYS A 153 62.53 -12.93 -13.83
N PRO A 154 62.33 -13.79 -14.85
CA PRO A 154 61.11 -13.76 -15.67
C PRO A 154 59.84 -14.09 -14.86
N PHE A 155 59.93 -15.00 -13.89
CA PHE A 155 58.81 -15.32 -12.99
C PHE A 155 58.44 -14.12 -12.10
N LYS A 156 59.45 -13.44 -11.54
CA LYS A 156 59.25 -12.24 -10.72
C LYS A 156 58.62 -11.11 -11.54
N ASN A 157 59.08 -10.91 -12.78
CA ASN A 157 58.53 -9.92 -13.71
C ASN A 157 57.05 -10.20 -14.03
N ALA A 158 56.69 -11.46 -14.30
CA ALA A 158 55.30 -11.86 -14.58
C ALA A 158 54.37 -11.64 -13.37
N ILE A 159 54.87 -11.86 -12.14
CA ILE A 159 54.11 -11.56 -10.92
C ILE A 159 53.91 -10.05 -10.75
N THR A 160 54.95 -9.23 -10.97
CA THR A 160 54.82 -7.76 -10.87
C THR A 160 53.83 -7.20 -11.88
N GLU A 161 53.88 -7.67 -13.14
CA GLU A 161 52.96 -7.24 -14.21
C GLU A 161 51.49 -7.58 -13.88
N CYS A 162 51.25 -8.73 -13.25
CA CYS A 162 49.92 -9.10 -12.76
C CYS A 162 49.46 -8.34 -11.50
N SER A 163 50.39 -7.87 -10.68
CA SER A 163 50.08 -7.11 -9.47
C SER A 163 49.65 -5.67 -9.79
N GLU A 164 50.25 -5.06 -10.81
CA GLU A 164 49.91 -3.72 -11.29
C GLU A 164 48.54 -3.68 -11.98
N SER A 165 48.09 -4.78 -12.60
CA SER A 165 46.74 -4.84 -13.19
C SER A 165 45.62 -4.97 -12.14
N ARG A 166 45.94 -5.21 -10.86
CA ARG A 166 44.96 -5.42 -9.78
C ARG A 166 44.57 -4.13 -9.04
N THR A 167 45.37 -3.07 -9.12
CA THR A 167 45.18 -1.82 -8.35
C THR A 167 44.34 -0.76 -9.07
N GLY A 168 43.68 -1.11 -10.20
CA GLY A 168 42.69 -0.26 -10.85
C GLY A 168 41.51 0.13 -9.93
N PRO A 169 40.73 1.17 -10.29
CA PRO A 169 40.06 2.09 -9.37
C PRO A 169 38.93 1.44 -8.57
N VAL A 170 39.27 0.86 -7.42
CA VAL A 170 38.30 0.35 -6.44
C VAL A 170 37.85 1.45 -5.48
N GLU A 171 38.68 2.48 -5.25
CA GLU A 171 38.35 3.55 -4.29
C GLU A 171 37.23 4.50 -4.76
N THR A 172 36.88 4.53 -6.04
CA THR A 172 35.85 5.45 -6.55
C THR A 172 34.43 4.90 -6.55
N LEU A 173 34.23 3.59 -6.38
CA LEU A 173 32.88 2.97 -6.41
C LEU A 173 32.28 2.70 -5.03
N LEU A 174 33.07 2.81 -3.95
CA LEU A 174 32.61 2.65 -2.55
C LEU A 174 32.39 3.98 -1.83
N LYS A 175 32.65 5.12 -2.48
CA LYS A 175 32.53 6.46 -1.88
C LYS A 175 31.24 7.22 -2.24
N ASN A 176 30.33 6.64 -3.03
CA ASN A 176 29.05 7.25 -3.40
C ASN A 176 27.87 6.38 -3.00
#